data_AF-A0A6L9FQM6-F1
#
_entry.id   AF-A0A6L9FQM6-F1
#
_cell.length_a   1.000
_cell.length_b   1.000
_cell.length_c   1.000
_cell.angle_alpha   90.00
_cell.angle_beta   90.00
_cell.angle_gamma   90.00
#
_symmetry.space_group_name_H-M   'P 1'
#
loop_
_entity.id
_entity.type
_entity.pdbx_description
1 polymer ?
#
loop_
_entity_poly.entity_id
_entity_poly.type
_entity_poly.pdbx_seq_one_letter_code
_entity_poly.pdbx_strand_id
1 'polypeptide(L)'
;MIPLERYNVELSADIEVKQAAATQQMKELVERLSNAPKYHTLTKQDRYLLSKEAYAPDLVNNLVVMTQRDHSSSSSQHDHLAVGFNYAAFDPALYSDKAIIDAFKRASHGCCCYCESFLLPTGGGEVSHYRPVALLDQKDTGRGDSTQTYSPYSELAYEQTNLVFICHECNRNKAGHFPVKDKRFPNVTIAQEKALLVDPYQESPRSYIRFNPYNGHAYPFDEVCAFYKEMHNKDASEVEKLVWQTPGAIPSQFTSSGKLITDDKTQQQYEDWRAHNQSDNPQFKGVHTIEVIGLNRSALVLARLATVSSIMDGDINNDDKSIKPVTTEEVTTLAYRSIAIDALETNQRNNTYSDKAKPKNKAGEYVETKSMSETTSLMAKEIPTMPVWLRSCLSYLVLESELTQSDRRRLVYLCSEDKVYGGTDTEKCVFLPIDWQQDFEQVIKVKSHRNIWEASFTELAQTRPHELITLFANNDVWVEGPFTPLA
;
A
#
# COMPACT_ATOMS: atom_id res chain seq x y z
N MET A 1 13.25 -7.28 -7.11
CA MET A 1 12.02 -7.18 -7.92
C MET A 1 12.40 -6.83 -9.35
N ILE A 2 11.91 -7.53 -10.37
CA ILE A 2 12.39 -7.36 -11.76
C ILE A 2 11.90 -6.04 -12.35
N PRO A 3 12.67 -5.38 -13.24
CA PRO A 3 12.17 -4.25 -14.01
C PRO A 3 11.00 -4.72 -14.87
N LEU A 4 9.93 -3.93 -14.91
CA LEU A 4 8.82 -4.15 -15.82
C LEU A 4 8.93 -3.17 -16.99
N GLU A 5 8.46 -3.60 -18.15
CA GLU A 5 8.35 -2.69 -19.28
C GLU A 5 7.38 -1.56 -18.94
N ARG A 6 7.75 -0.34 -19.35
CA ARG A 6 6.80 0.77 -19.33
C ARG A 6 5.59 0.37 -20.18
N TYR A 7 4.43 0.41 -19.58
CA TYR A 7 3.19 0.25 -20.31
C TYR A 7 2.63 1.66 -20.54
N ASN A 8 2.35 1.96 -21.79
CA ASN A 8 1.49 3.08 -22.16
C ASN A 8 0.65 2.57 -23.30
N VAL A 9 -0.66 2.66 -23.14
CA VAL A 9 -1.63 2.12 -24.08
C VAL A 9 -2.35 3.27 -24.74
N GLU A 10 -2.39 3.25 -26.07
CA GLU A 10 -3.29 4.13 -26.82
C GLU A 10 -4.72 3.68 -26.54
N LEU A 11 -5.50 4.55 -25.92
CA LEU A 11 -6.88 4.27 -25.55
C LEU A 11 -7.80 4.69 -26.70
N SER A 12 -9.03 4.18 -26.68
CA SER A 12 -10.02 4.67 -27.65
C SER A 12 -10.31 6.15 -27.39
N ALA A 13 -10.56 6.92 -28.46
CA ALA A 13 -10.88 8.35 -28.35
C ALA A 13 -12.04 8.64 -27.38
N ASP A 14 -13.03 7.75 -27.29
CA ASP A 14 -14.12 7.87 -26.32
C ASP A 14 -13.64 7.79 -24.86
N ILE A 15 -12.75 6.85 -24.55
CA ILE A 15 -12.16 6.70 -23.21
C ILE A 15 -11.27 7.90 -22.87
N GLU A 16 -10.43 8.35 -23.81
CA GLU A 16 -9.56 9.51 -23.59
C GLU A 16 -10.37 10.78 -23.30
N VAL A 17 -11.44 11.02 -24.05
CA VAL A 17 -12.34 12.16 -23.83
C VAL A 17 -13.01 12.06 -22.45
N LYS A 18 -13.48 10.86 -22.05
CA LYS A 18 -14.10 10.64 -20.73
C LYS A 18 -13.12 10.84 -19.58
N GLN A 19 -11.91 10.29 -19.69
CA GLN A 19 -10.86 10.48 -18.69
C GLN A 19 -10.46 11.96 -18.56
N ALA A 20 -10.25 12.65 -19.69
CA ALA A 20 -9.91 14.07 -19.69
C ALA A 20 -11.01 14.93 -19.05
N ALA A 21 -12.28 14.68 -19.41
CA ALA A 21 -13.42 15.38 -18.84
C ALA A 21 -13.55 15.12 -17.33
N ALA A 22 -13.41 13.87 -16.89
CA ALA A 22 -13.48 13.52 -15.47
C ALA A 22 -12.35 14.18 -14.67
N THR A 23 -11.11 14.11 -15.14
CA THR A 23 -9.94 14.74 -14.51
C THR A 23 -10.10 16.26 -14.43
N GLN A 24 -10.58 16.90 -15.50
CA GLN A 24 -10.82 18.34 -15.50
C GLN A 24 -11.87 18.74 -14.46
N GLN A 25 -13.00 18.03 -14.43
CA GLN A 25 -14.07 18.30 -13.46
C GLN A 25 -13.61 18.10 -12.01
N MET A 26 -12.80 17.06 -11.74
CA MET A 26 -12.23 16.84 -10.40
C MET A 26 -11.36 18.02 -9.95
N LYS A 27 -10.49 18.53 -10.83
CA LYS A 27 -9.63 19.69 -10.55
C LYS A 27 -10.46 20.93 -10.25
N GLU A 28 -11.41 21.25 -11.12
CA GLU A 28 -12.29 22.41 -10.97
C GLU A 28 -13.11 22.37 -9.67
N LEU A 29 -13.66 21.20 -9.31
CA LEU A 29 -14.43 21.03 -8.08
C LEU A 29 -13.57 21.21 -6.83
N VAL A 30 -12.39 20.58 -6.79
CA VAL A 30 -11.46 20.72 -5.66
C VAL A 30 -11.00 22.17 -5.52
N GLU A 31 -10.59 22.82 -6.61
CA GLU A 31 -10.15 24.22 -6.61
C GLU A 31 -11.26 25.16 -6.12
N ARG A 32 -12.47 25.01 -6.65
CA ARG A 32 -13.64 25.81 -6.28
C ARG A 32 -13.98 25.67 -4.80
N LEU A 33 -13.97 24.45 -4.28
CA LEU A 33 -14.46 24.14 -2.94
C LEU A 33 -13.38 24.25 -1.87
N SER A 34 -12.10 24.37 -2.25
CA SER A 34 -11.00 24.60 -1.30
C SER A 34 -11.15 25.88 -0.47
N ASN A 35 -11.96 26.84 -0.95
CA ASN A 35 -12.28 28.08 -0.25
C ASN A 35 -13.69 28.09 0.37
N ALA A 36 -14.36 26.94 0.47
CA ALA A 36 -15.67 26.86 1.08
C ALA A 36 -15.64 27.30 2.56
N PRO A 37 -16.73 27.89 3.08
CA PRO A 37 -16.80 28.27 4.49
C PRO A 37 -16.56 27.07 5.41
N LYS A 38 -15.81 27.26 6.50
CA LYS A 38 -15.72 26.24 7.55
C LYS A 38 -17.10 25.93 8.13
N TYR A 39 -17.28 24.68 8.55
CA TYR A 39 -18.51 24.03 9.04
C TYR A 39 -19.62 23.85 8.01
N HIS A 40 -19.40 24.23 6.75
CA HIS A 40 -20.34 23.95 5.67
C HIS A 40 -20.17 22.52 5.14
N THR A 41 -21.27 21.88 4.82
CA THR A 41 -21.32 20.61 4.07
C THR A 41 -22.19 20.80 2.83
N LEU A 42 -21.92 20.03 1.76
CA LEU A 42 -22.66 20.15 0.51
C LEU A 42 -24.10 19.67 0.65
N THR A 43 -25.05 20.61 0.74
CA THR A 43 -26.47 20.31 0.85
C THR A 43 -27.03 19.74 -0.46
N LYS A 44 -28.25 19.18 -0.41
CA LYS A 44 -28.99 18.77 -1.61
C LYS A 44 -29.14 19.89 -2.65
N GLN A 45 -29.28 21.14 -2.19
CA GLN A 45 -29.39 22.29 -3.08
C GLN A 45 -28.05 22.61 -3.76
N ASP A 46 -26.94 22.55 -3.02
CA ASP A 46 -25.60 22.79 -3.57
C ASP A 46 -25.27 21.75 -4.65
N ARG A 47 -25.54 20.47 -4.37
CA ARG A 47 -25.34 19.38 -5.35
C ARG A 47 -26.24 19.51 -6.57
N TYR A 48 -27.48 19.98 -6.40
CA TYR A 48 -28.37 20.28 -7.52
C TYR A 48 -27.83 21.41 -8.42
N LEU A 49 -27.22 22.44 -7.83
CA LEU A 49 -26.57 23.52 -8.58
C LEU A 49 -25.35 23.00 -9.36
N LEU A 50 -24.49 22.20 -8.73
CA LEU A 50 -23.35 21.57 -9.42
C LEU A 50 -23.83 20.68 -10.58
N SER A 51 -24.91 19.93 -10.39
CA SER A 51 -25.50 19.10 -11.45
C SER A 51 -26.04 19.96 -12.62
N LYS A 52 -26.61 21.13 -12.34
CA LYS A 52 -27.06 22.09 -13.37
C LYS A 52 -25.92 22.71 -14.17
N GLU A 53 -24.74 22.81 -13.57
CA GLU A 53 -23.52 23.29 -14.21
C GLU A 53 -22.83 22.18 -15.04
N ALA A 54 -23.50 21.03 -15.23
CA ALA A 54 -23.04 19.90 -16.04
C ALA A 54 -21.83 19.12 -15.46
N TYR A 55 -21.58 19.22 -14.15
CA TYR A 55 -20.70 18.26 -13.48
C TYR A 55 -21.31 16.85 -13.48
N ALA A 56 -20.46 15.84 -13.63
CA ALA A 56 -20.87 14.45 -13.69
C ALA A 56 -21.57 14.02 -12.39
N PRO A 57 -22.74 13.34 -12.46
CA PRO A 57 -23.49 12.93 -11.28
C PRO A 57 -22.66 12.09 -10.31
N ASP A 58 -21.84 11.16 -10.81
CA ASP A 58 -21.02 10.29 -9.96
C ASP A 58 -19.96 11.07 -9.17
N LEU A 59 -19.40 12.14 -9.76
CA LEU A 59 -18.49 13.04 -9.05
C LEU A 59 -19.26 13.85 -8.01
N VAL A 60 -20.38 14.46 -8.39
CA VAL A 60 -21.18 15.29 -7.51
C VAL A 60 -21.75 14.50 -6.33
N ASN A 61 -22.12 13.24 -6.52
CA ASN A 61 -22.68 12.40 -5.45
C ASN A 61 -21.63 11.97 -4.42
N ASN A 62 -20.39 11.80 -4.87
CA ASN A 62 -19.26 11.30 -4.09
C ASN A 62 -18.26 12.39 -3.68
N LEU A 63 -18.57 13.65 -4.01
CA LEU A 63 -17.82 14.82 -3.60
C LEU A 63 -18.00 15.07 -2.11
N VAL A 64 -16.87 15.19 -1.42
CA VAL A 64 -16.79 15.39 0.01
C VAL A 64 -16.30 16.80 0.30
N VAL A 65 -17.11 17.54 1.05
CA VAL A 65 -16.73 18.80 1.72
C VAL A 65 -17.18 18.70 3.16
N MET A 66 -16.24 18.87 4.08
CA MET A 66 -16.49 18.80 5.51
C MET A 66 -15.47 19.61 6.30
N THR A 67 -15.78 19.89 7.57
CA THR A 67 -14.81 20.41 8.53
C THR A 67 -14.34 19.30 9.44
N GLN A 68 -13.06 18.95 9.31
CA GLN A 68 -12.44 17.86 10.02
C GLN A 68 -11.66 18.39 11.24
N ARG A 69 -11.79 17.69 12.36
CA ARG A 69 -10.99 17.90 13.56
C ARG A 69 -10.09 16.69 13.78
N ASP A 70 -8.85 16.95 14.13
CA ASP A 70 -7.90 15.91 14.51
C ASP A 70 -8.23 15.35 15.90
N HIS A 71 -8.12 14.03 16.08
CA HIS A 71 -8.39 13.35 17.37
C HIS A 71 -7.54 13.90 18.50
N SER A 72 -6.34 14.39 18.19
CA SER A 72 -5.40 14.94 19.17
C SER A 72 -5.80 16.29 19.75
N SER A 73 -6.82 16.94 19.17
CA SER A 73 -7.22 18.30 19.52
C SER A 73 -8.67 18.38 19.98
N SER A 74 -8.88 18.97 21.16
CA SER A 74 -10.21 19.36 21.64
C SER A 74 -10.62 20.77 21.18
N SER A 75 -9.72 21.53 20.55
CA SER A 75 -9.95 22.94 20.22
C SER A 75 -10.35 23.15 18.76
N SER A 76 -11.39 23.96 18.54
CA SER A 76 -11.86 24.38 17.22
C SER A 76 -10.84 25.20 16.41
N GLN A 77 -9.74 25.63 17.03
CA GLN A 77 -8.65 26.33 16.34
C GLN A 77 -7.93 25.44 15.32
N HIS A 78 -7.97 24.13 15.51
CA HIS A 78 -7.30 23.14 14.64
C HIS A 78 -8.24 22.54 13.58
N ASP A 79 -9.50 22.99 13.55
CA ASP A 79 -10.48 22.54 12.56
C ASP A 79 -10.06 23.01 11.17
N HIS A 80 -10.03 22.11 10.20
CA HIS A 80 -9.65 22.40 8.83
C HIS A 80 -10.72 21.91 7.85
N LEU A 81 -10.81 22.61 6.72
CA LEU A 81 -11.68 22.19 5.64
C LEU A 81 -11.02 21.01 4.93
N ALA A 82 -11.75 19.91 4.80
CA ALA A 82 -11.36 18.76 4.01
C ALA A 82 -12.25 18.70 2.76
N VAL A 83 -11.61 18.69 1.60
CA VAL A 83 -12.25 18.59 0.29
C VAL A 83 -11.61 17.44 -0.47
N GLY A 84 -12.44 16.59 -1.06
CA GLY A 84 -11.96 15.45 -1.83
C GLY A 84 -13.11 14.60 -2.34
N PHE A 85 -12.80 13.34 -2.61
CA PHE A 85 -13.76 12.40 -3.14
C PHE A 85 -13.66 11.08 -2.38
N ASN A 86 -14.80 10.43 -2.18
CA ASN A 86 -14.79 9.03 -1.77
C ASN A 86 -14.40 8.12 -2.96
N TYR A 87 -14.13 6.85 -2.70
CA TYR A 87 -13.66 5.92 -3.73
C TYR A 87 -14.65 5.72 -4.90
N ALA A 88 -15.95 5.86 -4.67
CA ALA A 88 -16.97 5.66 -5.71
C ALA A 88 -17.01 6.79 -6.75
N ALA A 89 -16.27 7.89 -6.55
CA ALA A 89 -16.09 8.93 -7.58
C ALA A 89 -15.18 8.50 -8.74
N PHE A 90 -14.39 7.43 -8.57
CA PHE A 90 -13.43 6.97 -9.56
C PHE A 90 -13.99 5.78 -10.33
N ASP A 91 -14.33 5.97 -11.61
CA ASP A 91 -14.96 4.93 -12.43
C ASP A 91 -13.93 3.85 -12.82
N PRO A 92 -14.06 2.61 -12.33
CA PRO A 92 -13.17 1.52 -12.71
C PRO A 92 -13.20 1.20 -14.19
N ALA A 93 -14.30 1.47 -14.90
CA ALA A 93 -14.37 1.25 -16.34
C ALA A 93 -13.40 2.16 -17.11
N LEU A 94 -13.02 3.31 -16.54
CA LEU A 94 -12.08 4.25 -17.17
C LEU A 94 -10.62 3.92 -16.85
N TYR A 95 -10.27 3.58 -15.60
CA TYR A 95 -8.87 3.30 -15.24
C TYR A 95 -8.51 1.80 -15.31
N SER A 96 -9.50 0.91 -15.32
CA SER A 96 -9.34 -0.54 -15.47
C SER A 96 -9.91 -1.03 -16.81
N ASP A 97 -9.78 -0.21 -17.87
CA ASP A 97 -10.18 -0.62 -19.21
C ASP A 97 -9.46 -1.91 -19.65
N LYS A 98 -10.12 -2.70 -20.52
CA LYS A 98 -9.58 -3.96 -21.01
C LYS A 98 -8.21 -3.80 -21.66
N ALA A 99 -7.98 -2.73 -22.43
CA ALA A 99 -6.71 -2.49 -23.10
C ALA A 99 -5.58 -2.25 -22.09
N ILE A 100 -5.88 -1.53 -21.00
CA ILE A 100 -4.96 -1.29 -19.88
C ILE A 100 -4.63 -2.62 -19.17
N ILE A 101 -5.66 -3.38 -18.79
CA ILE A 101 -5.49 -4.69 -18.12
C ILE A 101 -4.65 -5.65 -18.97
N ASP A 102 -4.95 -5.74 -20.27
CA ASP A 102 -4.23 -6.64 -21.17
C ASP A 102 -2.77 -6.20 -21.35
N ALA A 103 -2.48 -4.90 -21.36
CA ALA A 103 -1.12 -4.39 -21.40
C ALA A 103 -0.35 -4.70 -20.11
N PHE A 104 -0.97 -4.51 -18.94
CA PHE A 104 -0.37 -4.90 -17.67
C PHE A 104 -0.05 -6.39 -17.61
N LYS A 105 -0.99 -7.24 -18.02
CA LYS A 105 -0.78 -8.70 -18.05
C LYS A 105 0.37 -9.09 -18.95
N ARG A 106 0.57 -8.39 -20.08
CA ARG A 106 1.75 -8.59 -20.93
C ARG A 106 3.03 -8.14 -20.24
N ALA A 107 3.06 -6.90 -19.73
CA ALA A 107 4.25 -6.31 -19.10
C ALA A 107 4.71 -7.06 -17.85
N SER A 108 3.79 -7.60 -17.05
CA SER A 108 4.09 -8.33 -15.82
C SER A 108 4.05 -9.85 -15.97
N HIS A 109 3.83 -10.37 -17.18
CA HIS A 109 3.57 -11.80 -17.45
C HIS A 109 2.47 -12.40 -16.55
N GLY A 110 1.45 -11.60 -16.24
CA GLY A 110 0.35 -12.01 -15.36
C GLY A 110 0.71 -12.08 -13.88
N CYS A 111 1.86 -11.55 -13.46
CA CYS A 111 2.26 -11.50 -12.05
C CYS A 111 1.94 -10.14 -11.41
N CYS A 112 1.87 -10.11 -10.08
CA CYS A 112 1.81 -8.87 -9.30
C CYS A 112 3.10 -8.08 -9.50
N CYS A 113 2.99 -6.78 -9.81
CA CYS A 113 4.17 -5.94 -10.03
C CYS A 113 5.02 -5.71 -8.78
N TYR A 114 4.51 -6.03 -7.58
CA TYR A 114 5.27 -5.96 -6.34
C TYR A 114 5.81 -7.31 -5.87
N CYS A 115 4.93 -8.22 -5.44
CA CYS A 115 5.37 -9.46 -4.82
C CYS A 115 5.74 -10.56 -5.83
N GLU A 116 5.53 -10.30 -7.14
CA GLU A 116 5.80 -11.24 -8.24
C GLU A 116 5.01 -12.55 -8.14
N SER A 117 3.95 -12.61 -7.32
CA SER A 117 3.05 -13.77 -7.31
C SER A 117 2.25 -13.83 -8.61
N PHE A 118 2.11 -15.03 -9.17
CA PHE A 118 1.26 -15.25 -10.33
C PHE A 118 -0.20 -14.95 -10.02
N LEU A 119 -0.86 -14.19 -10.90
CA LEU A 119 -2.26 -13.80 -10.76
C LEU A 119 -3.08 -14.65 -11.73
N LEU A 120 -3.99 -15.43 -11.17
CA LEU A 120 -4.84 -16.33 -11.97
C LEU A 120 -5.57 -15.54 -13.06
N PRO A 121 -5.66 -16.07 -14.30
CA PRO A 121 -6.32 -15.41 -15.42
C PRO A 121 -7.77 -14.96 -15.14
N THR A 122 -8.46 -15.65 -14.22
CA THR A 122 -9.88 -15.48 -13.88
C THR A 122 -10.16 -14.52 -12.72
N GLY A 123 -9.16 -13.79 -12.19
CA GLY A 123 -9.44 -12.71 -11.23
C GLY A 123 -8.45 -12.52 -10.08
N GLY A 124 -7.19 -12.93 -10.22
CA GLY A 124 -6.21 -12.75 -9.14
C GLY A 124 -5.60 -11.35 -9.00
N GLY A 125 -5.74 -10.50 -10.02
CA GLY A 125 -5.11 -9.19 -10.08
C GLY A 125 -6.10 -8.06 -10.37
N GLU A 126 -5.81 -6.90 -9.81
CA GLU A 126 -6.59 -5.68 -9.96
C GLU A 126 -5.70 -4.52 -10.39
N VAL A 127 -6.29 -3.57 -11.14
CA VAL A 127 -5.66 -2.28 -11.40
C VAL A 127 -5.95 -1.39 -10.20
N SER A 128 -4.89 -0.85 -9.60
CA SER A 128 -4.95 0.05 -8.45
C SER A 128 -4.06 1.27 -8.75
N HIS A 129 -3.98 2.20 -7.80
CA HIS A 129 -3.20 3.42 -7.95
C HIS A 129 -1.88 3.36 -7.17
N TYR A 130 -0.79 3.80 -7.79
CA TYR A 130 0.51 4.00 -7.15
C TYR A 130 0.43 5.11 -6.10
N ARG A 131 -0.01 6.31 -6.47
CA ARG A 131 -0.42 7.37 -5.53
C ARG A 131 -1.89 7.17 -5.18
N PRO A 132 -2.25 7.09 -3.89
CA PRO A 132 -3.63 6.83 -3.48
C PRO A 132 -4.54 7.99 -3.91
N VAL A 133 -5.74 7.72 -4.41
CA VAL A 133 -6.61 8.78 -4.99
C VAL A 133 -7.76 9.20 -4.08
N ALA A 134 -8.16 8.35 -3.14
CA ALA A 134 -9.25 8.61 -2.22
C ALA A 134 -8.75 9.09 -0.85
N LEU A 135 -7.91 8.27 -0.18
CA LEU A 135 -7.39 8.55 1.15
C LEU A 135 -5.88 8.41 1.22
N LEU A 136 -5.25 9.32 1.96
CA LEU A 136 -3.86 9.27 2.35
C LEU A 136 -3.77 8.85 3.82
N ASP A 137 -3.06 7.75 4.08
CA ASP A 137 -2.78 7.25 5.41
C ASP A 137 -1.43 7.81 5.87
N GLN A 138 -1.46 8.85 6.71
CA GLN A 138 -0.25 9.41 7.29
C GLN A 138 0.10 8.68 8.59
N LYS A 139 1.35 8.24 8.75
CA LYS A 139 1.86 7.83 10.06
C LYS A 139 2.28 9.09 10.81
N ASP A 140 1.61 9.41 11.92
CA ASP A 140 2.05 10.50 12.78
C ASP A 140 3.38 10.08 13.45
N THR A 141 4.46 10.83 13.20
CA THR A 141 5.86 10.47 13.55
C THR A 141 6.16 10.55 15.06
N GLY A 142 5.18 10.30 15.93
CA GLY A 142 5.40 10.30 17.36
C GLY A 142 4.24 9.84 18.25
N ARG A 143 3.06 9.51 17.71
CA ARG A 143 1.87 9.24 18.55
C ARG A 143 1.09 7.96 18.23
N GLY A 144 1.45 7.22 17.17
CA GLY A 144 0.78 5.96 16.83
C GLY A 144 -0.57 6.12 16.13
N ASP A 145 -1.16 7.33 16.13
CA ASP A 145 -2.38 7.61 15.39
C ASP A 145 -2.08 7.83 13.91
N SER A 146 -2.82 7.15 13.04
CA SER A 146 -2.80 7.43 11.61
C SER A 146 -3.86 8.48 11.28
N THR A 147 -3.45 9.70 10.94
CA THR A 147 -4.42 10.71 10.47
C THR A 147 -4.79 10.40 9.03
N GLN A 148 -6.09 10.12 8.83
CA GLN A 148 -6.64 9.92 7.49
C GLN A 148 -7.03 11.27 6.92
N THR A 149 -6.50 11.58 5.74
CA THR A 149 -6.84 12.80 5.00
C THR A 149 -7.25 12.45 3.59
N TYR A 150 -8.13 13.26 2.99
CA TYR A 150 -8.46 13.11 1.59
C TYR A 150 -7.23 13.30 0.72
N SER A 151 -7.08 12.41 -0.24
CA SER A 151 -5.88 12.42 -1.05
C SER A 151 -5.85 13.65 -1.97
N PRO A 152 -4.71 14.35 -2.06
CA PRO A 152 -4.53 15.39 -3.06
C PRO A 152 -4.41 14.81 -4.48
N TYR A 153 -4.15 13.50 -4.63
CA TYR A 153 -3.88 12.88 -5.92
C TYR A 153 -5.13 12.45 -6.71
N SER A 154 -6.32 12.95 -6.36
CA SER A 154 -7.57 12.60 -7.06
C SER A 154 -7.50 12.88 -8.56
N GLU A 155 -6.81 13.96 -8.95
CA GLU A 155 -6.57 14.31 -10.36
C GLU A 155 -5.70 13.29 -11.14
N LEU A 156 -5.02 12.38 -10.44
CA LEU A 156 -4.17 11.34 -11.04
C LEU A 156 -4.91 10.00 -11.15
N ALA A 157 -6.23 9.96 -10.96
CA ALA A 157 -6.99 8.71 -10.93
C ALA A 157 -7.03 7.98 -12.28
N TYR A 158 -6.91 8.70 -13.38
CA TYR A 158 -6.94 8.13 -14.74
C TYR A 158 -5.58 8.23 -15.46
N GLU A 159 -4.56 8.76 -14.79
CA GLU A 159 -3.21 8.86 -15.35
C GLU A 159 -2.56 7.48 -15.37
N GLN A 160 -2.21 6.96 -16.55
CA GLN A 160 -1.57 5.64 -16.67
C GLN A 160 -0.28 5.56 -15.85
N THR A 161 0.52 6.63 -15.74
CA THR A 161 1.71 6.63 -14.88
C THR A 161 1.42 6.49 -13.38
N ASN A 162 0.14 6.59 -12.97
CA ASN A 162 -0.30 6.40 -11.60
C ASN A 162 -1.03 5.06 -11.40
N LEU A 163 -1.18 4.21 -12.42
CA LEU A 163 -1.84 2.91 -12.29
C LEU A 163 -0.81 1.78 -12.11
N VAL A 164 -1.19 0.75 -11.35
CA VAL A 164 -0.38 -0.44 -11.09
C VAL A 164 -1.23 -1.70 -11.12
N PHE A 165 -0.66 -2.82 -11.58
CA PHE A 165 -1.31 -4.13 -11.58
C PHE A 165 -0.78 -5.01 -10.45
N ILE A 166 -1.62 -5.23 -9.44
CA ILE A 166 -1.22 -5.83 -8.16
C ILE A 166 -2.20 -6.89 -7.70
N CYS A 167 -1.75 -7.76 -6.78
CA CYS A 167 -2.64 -8.66 -6.07
C CYS A 167 -3.38 -7.94 -4.94
N HIS A 168 -4.55 -8.46 -4.56
CA HIS A 168 -5.37 -7.94 -3.48
C HIS A 168 -4.60 -7.76 -2.17
N GLU A 169 -3.72 -8.71 -1.84
CA GLU A 169 -2.90 -8.67 -0.63
C GLU A 169 -1.89 -7.50 -0.62
N CYS A 170 -1.24 -7.24 -1.77
CA CYS A 170 -0.37 -6.07 -1.90
C CYS A 170 -1.16 -4.77 -1.87
N ASN A 171 -2.36 -4.73 -2.46
CA ASN A 171 -3.22 -3.54 -2.42
C ASN A 171 -3.71 -3.26 -1.00
N ARG A 172 -4.11 -4.29 -0.25
CA ARG A 172 -4.56 -4.17 1.15
C ARG A 172 -3.45 -3.64 2.06
N ASN A 173 -2.23 -4.14 1.92
CA ASN A 173 -1.09 -3.65 2.70
C ASN A 173 -0.69 -2.23 2.29
N LYS A 174 -0.66 -1.94 0.98
CA LYS A 174 -0.35 -0.60 0.47
C LYS A 174 -1.36 0.44 0.98
N ALA A 175 -2.65 0.13 0.87
CA ALA A 175 -3.74 0.98 1.29
C ALA A 175 -3.56 2.45 0.82
N GLY A 176 -3.74 3.42 1.72
CA GLY A 176 -3.45 4.83 1.51
C GLY A 176 -2.01 5.23 1.86
N HIS A 177 -1.12 4.28 2.19
CA HIS A 177 0.25 4.59 2.57
C HIS A 177 1.08 4.99 1.35
N PHE A 178 1.55 6.24 1.35
CA PHE A 178 2.41 6.78 0.31
C PHE A 178 3.49 7.68 0.92
N PRO A 179 4.59 7.10 1.43
CA PRO A 179 5.63 7.86 2.10
C PRO A 179 6.34 8.78 1.11
N VAL A 180 6.56 10.03 1.50
CA VAL A 180 7.21 11.08 0.71
C VAL A 180 8.27 11.73 1.58
N LYS A 181 9.46 11.95 1.00
CA LYS A 181 10.53 12.71 1.63
C LYS A 181 10.34 14.21 1.39
N ASP A 182 10.55 15.00 2.43
CA ASP A 182 10.45 16.46 2.43
C ASP A 182 9.02 16.97 2.17
N LYS A 183 8.73 17.46 0.95
CA LYS A 183 7.47 18.11 0.60
C LYS A 183 6.63 17.21 -0.31
N ARG A 184 5.33 17.15 -0.01
CA ARG A 184 4.30 16.44 -0.79
C ARG A 184 3.56 17.39 -1.73
N PHE A 185 3.07 16.87 -2.84
CA PHE A 185 1.99 17.51 -3.62
C PHE A 185 0.79 17.85 -2.71
N PRO A 186 0.14 19.02 -2.86
CA PRO A 186 0.36 20.06 -3.89
C PRO A 186 1.42 21.13 -3.52
N ASN A 187 2.12 21.00 -2.40
CA ASN A 187 3.16 21.98 -1.99
C ASN A 187 4.38 21.99 -2.93
N VAL A 188 4.54 20.94 -3.72
CA VAL A 188 5.51 20.80 -4.82
C VAL A 188 4.82 20.12 -6.00
N THR A 189 5.40 20.24 -7.19
CA THR A 189 4.91 19.50 -8.36
C THR A 189 5.14 17.99 -8.20
N ILE A 190 4.36 17.17 -8.89
CA ILE A 190 4.53 15.69 -8.88
C ILE A 190 5.95 15.27 -9.28
N ALA A 191 6.59 15.98 -10.20
CA ALA A 191 7.96 15.70 -10.62
C ALA A 191 9.02 16.04 -9.55
N GLN A 192 8.73 16.96 -8.64
CA GLN A 192 9.62 17.37 -7.54
C GLN A 192 9.38 16.56 -6.26
N GLU A 193 8.23 15.90 -6.15
CA GLU A 193 7.87 15.05 -5.02
C GLU A 193 8.79 13.83 -4.94
N LYS A 194 9.44 13.65 -3.80
CA LYS A 194 10.35 12.51 -3.56
C LYS A 194 9.59 11.35 -2.94
N ALA A 195 8.83 10.62 -3.75
CA ALA A 195 8.16 9.40 -3.31
C ALA A 195 9.18 8.36 -2.80
N LEU A 196 8.90 7.75 -1.65
CA LEU A 196 9.73 6.71 -1.03
C LEU A 196 9.26 5.29 -1.36
N LEU A 197 8.10 5.15 -2.02
CA LEU A 197 7.65 3.89 -2.58
C LEU A 197 8.29 3.69 -3.97
N VAL A 198 8.83 2.51 -4.26
CA VAL A 198 9.35 2.18 -5.60
C VAL A 198 8.17 2.05 -6.58
N ASP A 199 8.24 2.74 -7.71
CA ASP A 199 7.30 2.55 -8.83
C ASP A 199 7.82 1.43 -9.76
N PRO A 200 7.16 0.25 -9.83
CA PRO A 200 7.65 -0.88 -10.61
C PRO A 200 7.70 -0.68 -12.14
N TYR A 201 6.98 0.33 -12.66
CA TYR A 201 6.89 0.60 -14.10
C TYR A 201 7.73 1.80 -14.54
N GLN A 202 8.12 2.67 -13.60
CA GLN A 202 8.93 3.86 -13.90
C GLN A 202 10.38 3.73 -13.44
N GLU A 203 10.64 2.90 -12.43
CA GLU A 203 11.96 2.70 -11.83
C GLU A 203 12.42 1.25 -12.05
N SER A 204 13.72 0.99 -11.81
CA SER A 204 14.23 -0.39 -11.74
C SER A 204 14.10 -0.88 -10.31
N PRO A 205 13.14 -1.75 -9.97
CA PRO A 205 12.93 -2.15 -8.57
C PRO A 205 14.10 -2.96 -8.03
N ARG A 206 14.88 -3.58 -8.94
CA ARG A 206 16.13 -4.25 -8.62
C ARG A 206 17.16 -3.27 -8.01
N SER A 207 17.11 -1.98 -8.29
CA SER A 207 18.05 -1.04 -7.66
C SER A 207 17.76 -0.78 -6.18
N TYR A 208 16.60 -1.20 -5.67
CA TYR A 208 16.15 -0.90 -4.31
C TYR A 208 15.83 -2.16 -3.49
N ILE A 209 15.37 -3.23 -4.13
CA ILE A 209 14.87 -4.43 -3.44
C ILE A 209 15.43 -5.70 -4.10
N ARG A 210 16.07 -6.51 -3.27
CA ARG A 210 16.59 -7.85 -3.60
C ARG A 210 16.00 -8.89 -2.65
N PHE A 211 16.16 -10.17 -2.97
CA PHE A 211 15.72 -11.26 -2.12
C PHE A 211 16.91 -12.13 -1.73
N ASN A 212 16.94 -12.55 -0.47
CA ASN A 212 17.96 -13.46 0.02
C ASN A 212 17.48 -14.91 -0.23
N PRO A 213 18.19 -15.70 -1.06
CA PRO A 213 17.75 -17.04 -1.44
C PRO A 213 17.76 -18.04 -0.27
N TYR A 214 18.47 -17.75 0.82
CA TYR A 214 18.60 -18.66 1.97
C TYR A 214 17.41 -18.57 2.94
N ASN A 215 16.79 -17.40 3.06
CA ASN A 215 15.68 -17.17 3.97
C ASN A 215 14.40 -16.68 3.26
N GLY A 216 14.44 -16.35 1.97
CA GLY A 216 13.29 -15.87 1.20
C GLY A 216 12.89 -14.42 1.48
N HIS A 217 13.60 -13.72 2.37
CA HIS A 217 13.28 -12.34 2.76
C HIS A 217 13.73 -11.34 1.69
N ALA A 218 12.89 -10.33 1.48
CA ALA A 218 13.26 -9.10 0.81
C ALA A 218 14.17 -8.27 1.73
N TYR A 219 15.20 -7.65 1.15
CA TYR A 219 16.07 -6.71 1.85
C TYR A 219 16.29 -5.44 1.00
N PRO A 220 16.49 -4.28 1.66
CA PRO A 220 16.66 -2.99 1.00
C PRO A 220 18.06 -2.88 0.38
N PHE A 221 18.17 -3.18 -0.90
CA PHE A 221 19.45 -3.22 -1.61
C PHE A 221 20.10 -1.83 -1.73
N ASP A 222 19.30 -0.77 -1.83
CA ASP A 222 19.78 0.62 -1.85
C ASP A 222 20.47 1.02 -0.54
N GLU A 223 19.92 0.58 0.59
CA GLU A 223 20.53 0.75 1.92
C GLU A 223 21.83 -0.06 2.04
N VAL A 224 21.83 -1.32 1.61
CA VAL A 224 23.04 -2.17 1.60
C VAL A 224 24.14 -1.55 0.74
N CYS A 225 23.78 -0.99 -0.42
CA CYS A 225 24.73 -0.27 -1.28
C CYS A 225 25.30 0.98 -0.59
N ALA A 226 24.48 1.76 0.11
CA ALA A 226 24.94 2.93 0.85
C ALA A 226 25.96 2.54 1.95
N PHE A 227 25.64 1.51 2.73
CA PHE A 227 26.55 0.94 3.74
C PHE A 227 27.90 0.55 3.15
N TYR A 228 27.91 -0.27 2.09
CA TYR A 228 29.15 -0.73 1.48
C TYR A 228 29.90 0.36 0.72
N LYS A 229 29.21 1.38 0.23
CA LYS A 229 29.84 2.54 -0.39
C LYS A 229 30.63 3.35 0.63
N GLU A 230 30.08 3.58 1.80
CA GLU A 230 30.74 4.36 2.85
C GLU A 230 31.85 3.56 3.55
N MET A 231 31.56 2.32 3.93
CA MET A 231 32.46 1.52 4.76
C MET A 231 33.57 0.82 3.96
N HIS A 232 33.33 0.54 2.68
CA HIS A 232 34.22 -0.29 1.85
C HIS A 232 34.51 0.31 0.46
N ASN A 233 34.01 1.52 0.16
CA ASN A 233 34.12 2.19 -1.14
C ASN A 233 33.68 1.34 -2.35
N LYS A 234 32.69 0.45 -2.15
CA LYS A 234 32.16 -0.39 -3.23
C LYS A 234 31.02 0.29 -3.97
N ASP A 235 30.96 0.12 -5.28
CA ASP A 235 29.80 0.51 -6.08
C ASP A 235 28.69 -0.56 -6.06
N ALA A 236 27.51 -0.24 -6.61
CA ALA A 236 26.36 -1.15 -6.61
C ALA A 236 26.60 -2.47 -7.36
N SER A 237 27.42 -2.48 -8.42
CA SER A 237 27.74 -3.71 -9.17
C SER A 237 28.69 -4.61 -8.38
N GLU A 238 29.64 -4.01 -7.66
CA GLU A 238 30.51 -4.74 -6.74
C GLU A 238 29.74 -5.32 -5.56
N VAL A 239 28.79 -4.56 -5.00
CA VAL A 239 27.91 -5.03 -3.92
C VAL A 239 27.01 -6.16 -4.40
N GLU A 240 26.43 -6.06 -5.61
CA GLU A 240 25.62 -7.12 -6.20
C GLU A 240 26.40 -8.44 -6.32
N LYS A 241 27.64 -8.39 -6.83
CA LYS A 241 28.51 -9.57 -6.89
C LYS A 241 28.84 -10.11 -5.51
N LEU A 242 29.10 -9.23 -4.54
CA LEU A 242 29.44 -9.61 -3.16
C LEU A 242 28.29 -10.37 -2.50
N VAL A 243 27.06 -9.87 -2.58
CA VAL A 243 25.90 -10.50 -1.91
C VAL A 243 25.53 -11.84 -2.54
N TRP A 244 25.78 -12.04 -3.84
CA TRP A 244 25.59 -13.35 -4.47
C TRP A 244 26.67 -14.37 -4.07
N GLN A 245 27.91 -13.93 -3.84
CA GLN A 245 29.02 -14.81 -3.42
C GLN A 245 28.96 -15.16 -1.94
N THR A 246 28.62 -14.17 -1.10
CA THR A 246 28.67 -14.30 0.35
C THR A 246 27.35 -13.79 0.92
N PRO A 247 26.38 -14.67 1.19
CA PRO A 247 25.09 -14.29 1.76
C PRO A 247 25.21 -13.63 3.14
N GLY A 248 26.25 -13.98 3.90
CA GLY A 248 26.59 -13.33 5.16
C GLY A 248 26.99 -11.86 5.03
N ALA A 249 27.30 -11.39 3.83
CA ALA A 249 27.57 -9.97 3.56
C ALA A 249 26.28 -9.13 3.50
N ILE A 250 25.10 -9.74 3.52
CA ILE A 250 23.84 -8.98 3.58
C ILE A 250 23.57 -8.65 5.05
N PRO A 251 23.54 -7.36 5.46
CA PRO A 251 23.28 -6.99 6.85
C PRO A 251 21.87 -7.35 7.33
N SER A 252 21.73 -7.53 8.64
CA SER A 252 20.45 -7.76 9.34
C SER A 252 19.63 -8.92 8.76
N GLN A 253 20.29 -10.01 8.38
CA GLN A 253 19.64 -11.21 7.89
C GLN A 253 19.60 -12.30 8.96
N PHE A 254 18.44 -12.90 9.14
CA PHE A 254 18.20 -13.95 10.12
C PHE A 254 17.55 -15.17 9.47
N THR A 255 17.78 -16.32 10.08
CA THR A 255 17.05 -17.56 9.82
C THR A 255 15.66 -17.51 10.44
N SER A 256 14.78 -18.45 10.07
CA SER A 256 13.45 -18.60 10.69
C SER A 256 13.50 -18.86 12.20
N SER A 257 14.59 -19.42 12.72
CA SER A 257 14.81 -19.63 14.15
C SER A 257 15.43 -18.43 14.88
N GLY A 258 15.62 -17.30 14.19
CA GLY A 258 16.21 -16.08 14.76
C GLY A 258 17.73 -16.06 14.84
N LYS A 259 18.41 -17.10 14.34
CA LYS A 259 19.88 -17.10 14.25
C LYS A 259 20.35 -16.17 13.13
N LEU A 260 21.36 -15.34 13.41
CA LEU A 260 21.99 -14.45 12.44
C LEU A 260 22.62 -15.23 11.28
N ILE A 261 22.31 -14.81 10.04
CA ILE A 261 22.95 -15.28 8.80
C ILE A 261 24.10 -14.34 8.43
N THR A 262 23.93 -13.03 8.68
CA THR A 262 24.97 -12.02 8.48
C THR A 262 26.23 -12.40 9.25
N ASP A 263 27.41 -12.17 8.65
CA ASP A 263 28.66 -12.37 9.37
C ASP A 263 28.82 -11.35 10.50
N ASP A 264 29.32 -11.79 11.67
CA ASP A 264 29.37 -10.97 12.89
C ASP A 264 30.10 -9.62 12.67
N LYS A 265 31.14 -9.62 11.82
CA LYS A 265 31.91 -8.41 11.52
C LYS A 265 31.09 -7.42 10.69
N THR A 266 30.43 -7.88 9.63
CA THR A 266 29.54 -7.07 8.79
C THR A 266 28.37 -6.56 9.61
N GLN A 267 27.78 -7.39 10.47
CA GLN A 267 26.69 -6.98 11.34
C GLN A 267 27.12 -5.85 12.28
N GLN A 268 28.26 -5.99 12.98
CA GLN A 268 28.77 -4.93 13.85
C GLN A 268 29.06 -3.64 13.08
N GLN A 269 29.74 -3.74 11.94
CA GLN A 269 30.03 -2.57 11.10
C GLN A 269 28.76 -1.86 10.62
N TYR A 270 27.73 -2.63 10.29
CA TYR A 270 26.45 -2.10 9.84
C TYR A 270 25.70 -1.39 10.98
N GLU A 271 25.67 -1.98 12.17
CA GLU A 271 25.08 -1.36 13.37
C GLU A 271 25.79 -0.06 13.74
N ASP A 272 27.12 -0.06 13.71
CA ASP A 272 27.93 1.15 13.93
C ASP A 272 27.61 2.21 12.87
N TRP A 273 27.61 1.84 11.59
CA TRP A 273 27.29 2.75 10.48
C TRP A 273 25.88 3.35 10.62
N ARG A 274 24.88 2.52 10.96
CA ARG A 274 23.50 2.96 11.19
C ARG A 274 23.40 3.93 12.37
N ALA A 275 24.11 3.67 13.46
CA ALA A 275 24.12 4.54 14.64
C ALA A 275 24.75 5.91 14.32
N HIS A 276 25.86 5.94 13.55
CA HIS A 276 26.50 7.20 13.13
C HIS A 276 25.62 8.00 12.16
N ASN A 277 24.91 7.33 11.25
CA ASN A 277 24.04 7.97 10.27
C ASN A 277 22.62 8.28 10.80
N GLN A 278 22.35 7.97 12.07
CA GLN A 278 21.03 8.17 12.66
C GLN A 278 20.64 9.66 12.73
N SER A 279 21.62 10.56 12.87
CA SER A 279 21.38 12.02 12.85
C SER A 279 20.84 12.53 11.52
N ASP A 280 21.26 11.89 10.42
CA ASP A 280 20.94 12.32 9.05
C ASP A 280 19.63 11.68 8.54
N ASN A 281 19.08 10.75 9.33
CA ASN A 281 17.85 10.01 9.06
C ASN A 281 17.71 9.59 7.58
N PRO A 282 18.66 8.81 7.02
CA PRO A 282 18.63 8.44 5.62
C PRO A 282 17.39 7.60 5.32
N GLN A 283 16.61 8.06 4.34
CA GLN A 283 15.37 7.44 3.91
C GLN A 283 15.63 6.65 2.62
N PHE A 284 15.50 5.33 2.69
CA PHE A 284 15.73 4.41 1.57
C PHE A 284 14.40 3.91 0.99
N LYS A 285 14.29 3.83 -0.33
CA LYS A 285 13.05 3.37 -0.98
C LYS A 285 12.81 1.89 -0.73
N GLY A 286 13.90 1.09 -0.69
CA GLY A 286 13.82 -0.34 -0.43
C GLY A 286 13.14 -0.62 0.90
N VAL A 287 13.52 0.11 1.95
CA VAL A 287 12.96 -0.02 3.31
C VAL A 287 11.46 0.24 3.31
N HIS A 288 11.05 1.40 2.81
CA HIS A 288 9.65 1.82 2.79
C HIS A 288 8.78 0.90 1.94
N THR A 289 9.29 0.43 0.79
CA THR A 289 8.52 -0.44 -0.08
C THR A 289 8.35 -1.84 0.51
N ILE A 290 9.38 -2.38 1.16
CA ILE A 290 9.30 -3.68 1.85
C ILE A 290 8.25 -3.61 2.97
N GLU A 291 8.27 -2.53 3.75
CA GLU A 291 7.33 -2.31 4.85
C GLU A 291 5.90 -2.08 4.35
N VAL A 292 5.68 -1.06 3.51
CA VAL A 292 4.35 -0.65 3.03
C VAL A 292 3.66 -1.75 2.24
N ILE A 293 4.38 -2.48 1.40
CA ILE A 293 3.79 -3.55 0.59
C ILE A 293 3.70 -4.88 1.37
N GLY A 294 4.38 -4.99 2.51
CA GLY A 294 4.46 -6.21 3.29
C GLY A 294 5.19 -7.33 2.53
N LEU A 295 6.35 -7.03 1.93
CA LEU A 295 7.09 -8.00 1.09
C LEU A 295 7.67 -9.18 1.89
N ASN A 296 7.72 -9.08 3.22
CA ASN A 296 8.23 -10.12 4.14
C ASN A 296 7.14 -10.83 4.96
N ARG A 297 5.86 -10.72 4.55
CA ARG A 297 4.79 -11.55 5.14
C ARG A 297 5.11 -13.04 4.97
N SER A 298 4.80 -13.84 6.00
CA SER A 298 5.19 -15.25 6.08
C SER A 298 4.79 -16.06 4.85
N ALA A 299 3.59 -15.83 4.31
CA ALA A 299 3.11 -16.50 3.10
C ALA A 299 3.99 -16.25 1.87
N LEU A 300 4.50 -15.03 1.68
CA LEU A 300 5.41 -14.72 0.55
C LEU A 300 6.79 -15.33 0.75
N VAL A 301 7.31 -15.28 1.98
CA VAL A 301 8.62 -15.86 2.31
C VAL A 301 8.62 -17.36 2.03
N LEU A 302 7.59 -18.08 2.47
CA LEU A 302 7.43 -19.52 2.22
C LEU A 302 7.29 -19.83 0.72
N ALA A 303 6.49 -19.07 -0.02
CA ALA A 303 6.30 -19.27 -1.46
C ALA A 303 7.60 -19.06 -2.25
N ARG A 304 8.40 -18.06 -1.86
CA ARG A 304 9.72 -17.80 -2.43
C ARG A 304 10.71 -18.93 -2.14
N LEU A 305 10.77 -19.41 -0.89
CA LEU A 305 11.63 -20.54 -0.53
C LEU A 305 11.26 -21.82 -1.29
N ALA A 306 9.96 -22.10 -1.45
CA ALA A 306 9.50 -23.22 -2.27
C ALA A 306 9.93 -23.08 -3.74
N THR A 307 9.90 -21.85 -4.28
CA THR A 307 10.38 -21.57 -5.64
C THR A 307 11.89 -21.81 -5.75
N VAL A 308 12.68 -21.34 -4.79
CA VAL A 308 14.13 -21.59 -4.75
C VAL A 308 14.43 -23.08 -4.69
N SER A 309 13.77 -23.85 -3.83
CA SER A 309 13.95 -25.30 -3.73
C SER A 309 13.69 -25.99 -5.08
N SER A 310 12.56 -25.66 -5.72
CA SER A 310 12.17 -26.23 -7.01
C SER A 310 13.21 -25.97 -8.12
N ILE A 311 13.78 -24.75 -8.14
CA ILE A 311 14.82 -24.38 -9.11
C ILE A 311 16.11 -25.17 -8.85
N MET A 312 16.52 -25.27 -7.58
CA MET A 312 17.76 -25.96 -7.20
C MET A 312 17.69 -27.47 -7.46
N ASP A 313 16.51 -28.08 -7.31
CA ASP A 313 16.29 -29.50 -7.63
C ASP A 313 16.33 -29.77 -9.14
N GLY A 314 15.93 -28.80 -9.97
CA GLY A 314 15.92 -28.90 -11.44
C GLY A 314 17.30 -28.74 -12.10
N ASP A 315 18.25 -28.07 -11.45
CA ASP A 315 19.58 -27.72 -11.99
C ASP A 315 20.62 -28.86 -11.85
N ILE A 316 20.23 -30.01 -11.31
CA ILE A 316 21.10 -31.17 -11.04
C ILE A 316 21.68 -31.82 -12.34
N ASN A 317 21.28 -31.37 -13.53
CA ASN A 317 21.62 -32.04 -14.81
C ASN A 317 22.40 -31.20 -15.83
N ASN A 318 22.89 -29.99 -15.51
CA ASN A 318 23.62 -29.15 -16.48
C ASN A 318 25.12 -29.02 -16.14
N ASP A 319 25.97 -29.65 -16.97
CA ASP A 319 27.43 -29.68 -16.87
C ASP A 319 28.14 -28.44 -17.48
N ASP A 320 27.43 -27.37 -17.88
CA ASP A 320 28.05 -26.20 -18.53
C ASP A 320 28.71 -25.26 -17.48
N LYS A 321 30.05 -25.27 -17.47
CA LYS A 321 30.92 -24.60 -16.48
C LYS A 321 31.25 -23.13 -16.80
N SER A 322 30.49 -22.46 -17.67
CA SER A 322 30.73 -21.05 -17.99
C SER A 322 29.87 -20.12 -17.14
N ILE A 323 30.50 -19.20 -16.38
CA ILE A 323 29.78 -18.13 -15.65
C ILE A 323 29.25 -17.14 -16.69
N LYS A 324 27.99 -17.31 -17.09
CA LYS A 324 27.24 -16.33 -17.86
C LYS A 324 26.23 -15.66 -16.92
N PRO A 325 26.02 -14.34 -17.01
CA PRO A 325 24.98 -13.69 -16.23
C PRO A 325 23.62 -14.33 -16.57
N VAL A 326 22.83 -14.66 -15.55
CA VAL A 326 21.51 -15.26 -15.71
C VAL A 326 20.62 -14.22 -16.38
N THR A 327 20.25 -14.49 -17.62
CA THR A 327 19.32 -13.65 -18.35
C THR A 327 17.91 -13.89 -17.84
N THR A 328 17.05 -12.87 -17.93
CA THR A 328 15.65 -13.00 -17.48
C THR A 328 14.85 -14.03 -18.30
N GLU A 329 15.39 -14.44 -19.45
CA GLU A 329 14.88 -15.47 -20.35
C GLU A 329 15.22 -16.91 -19.90
N GLU A 330 16.28 -17.09 -19.10
CA GLU A 330 16.69 -18.39 -18.54
C GLU A 330 15.89 -18.76 -17.28
N VAL A 331 15.14 -17.81 -16.71
CA VAL A 331 14.28 -18.05 -15.55
C VAL A 331 12.98 -18.73 -16.00
N THR A 332 12.87 -20.04 -15.75
CA THR A 332 11.74 -20.86 -16.19
C THR A 332 10.44 -20.60 -15.43
N THR A 333 10.52 -20.00 -14.23
CA THR A 333 9.34 -19.63 -13.45
C THR A 333 8.78 -18.27 -13.87
N LEU A 334 7.46 -18.18 -14.01
CA LEU A 334 6.77 -16.89 -14.20
C LEU A 334 6.62 -16.11 -12.89
N ALA A 335 6.42 -16.82 -11.77
CA ALA A 335 6.29 -16.22 -10.45
C ALA A 335 7.66 -16.08 -9.77
N TYR A 336 7.80 -15.05 -8.93
CA TYR A 336 8.97 -14.83 -8.07
C TYR A 336 10.31 -14.82 -8.83
N ARG A 337 10.30 -14.27 -10.05
CA ARG A 337 11.46 -14.23 -10.95
C ARG A 337 12.69 -13.58 -10.31
N SER A 338 12.51 -12.57 -9.46
CA SER A 338 13.65 -11.91 -8.83
C SER A 338 14.42 -12.81 -7.89
N ILE A 339 13.73 -13.58 -7.04
CA ILE A 339 14.43 -14.49 -6.14
C ILE A 339 15.01 -15.67 -6.93
N ALA A 340 14.36 -16.08 -8.03
CA ALA A 340 14.93 -17.07 -8.94
C ALA A 340 16.28 -16.62 -9.50
N ILE A 341 16.39 -15.36 -9.97
CA ILE A 341 17.66 -14.78 -10.42
C ILE A 341 18.68 -14.77 -9.28
N ASP A 342 18.29 -14.26 -8.10
CA ASP A 342 19.19 -14.16 -6.95
C ASP A 342 19.71 -15.56 -6.52
N ALA A 343 18.86 -16.59 -6.60
CA ALA A 343 19.20 -17.97 -6.28
C ALA A 343 20.15 -18.59 -7.31
N LEU A 344 19.85 -18.47 -8.60
CA LEU A 344 20.69 -19.01 -9.69
C LEU A 344 22.08 -18.37 -9.71
N GLU A 345 22.16 -17.05 -9.59
CA GLU A 345 23.43 -16.30 -9.56
C GLU A 345 24.30 -16.70 -8.36
N THR A 346 23.67 -16.91 -7.18
CA THR A 346 24.34 -17.44 -5.99
C THR A 346 24.84 -18.86 -6.20
N ASN A 347 24.05 -19.75 -6.78
CA ASN A 347 24.44 -21.15 -7.02
C ASN A 347 25.63 -21.25 -7.99
N GLN A 348 25.56 -20.58 -9.15
CA GLN A 348 26.65 -20.55 -10.13
C GLN A 348 27.99 -20.12 -9.51
N ARG A 349 27.97 -19.10 -8.64
CA ARG A 349 29.17 -18.59 -7.96
C ARG A 349 29.69 -19.56 -6.90
N ASN A 350 28.81 -20.17 -6.11
CA ASN A 350 29.20 -21.17 -5.12
C ASN A 350 29.88 -22.40 -5.78
N ASN A 351 29.35 -22.87 -6.91
CA ASN A 351 29.93 -23.99 -7.66
C ASN A 351 31.32 -23.65 -8.23
N THR A 352 31.57 -22.40 -8.61
CA THR A 352 32.89 -21.97 -9.11
C THR A 352 33.95 -21.86 -8.00
N TYR A 353 33.55 -21.50 -6.77
CA TYR A 353 34.46 -21.38 -5.63
C TYR A 353 34.82 -22.73 -4.98
N SER A 354 33.94 -23.74 -5.10
CA SER A 354 34.16 -25.11 -4.60
C SER A 354 35.36 -25.83 -5.25
N ASP A 355 35.82 -25.39 -6.43
CA ASP A 355 36.98 -25.96 -7.12
C ASP A 355 38.34 -25.36 -6.69
N LYS A 356 38.38 -24.35 -5.80
CA LYS A 356 39.66 -23.77 -5.29
C LYS A 356 39.98 -24.05 -3.83
N ALA A 357 39.12 -24.75 -3.09
CA ALA A 357 39.48 -25.32 -1.80
C ALA A 357 38.55 -26.48 -1.44
N LYS A 358 39.00 -27.72 -1.63
CA LYS A 358 38.44 -28.87 -0.90
C LYS A 358 39.16 -29.02 0.44
N PRO A 359 38.54 -28.70 1.59
CA PRO A 359 38.72 -29.54 2.75
C PRO A 359 37.84 -30.79 2.57
N LYS A 360 38.47 -31.96 2.60
CA LYS A 360 37.76 -33.24 2.69
C LYS A 360 37.01 -33.28 4.02
N ASN A 361 35.69 -33.11 4.03
CA ASN A 361 34.87 -33.50 5.17
C ASN A 361 34.07 -34.76 4.84
N LYS A 362 34.20 -35.71 5.76
CA LYS A 362 33.57 -37.03 5.78
C LYS A 362 32.11 -36.90 6.17
N ALA A 363 31.32 -37.81 5.60
CA ALA A 363 30.01 -38.30 6.05
C ALA A 363 28.89 -37.25 6.17
N GLY A 364 27.85 -37.48 5.37
CA GLY A 364 26.69 -36.60 5.27
C GLY A 364 25.86 -36.55 6.54
N GLU A 365 25.34 -35.35 6.80
CA GLU A 365 24.06 -35.17 7.45
C GLU A 365 23.15 -34.52 6.39
N TYR A 366 22.34 -35.37 5.76
CA TYR A 366 21.09 -34.91 5.16
C TYR A 366 20.23 -34.37 6.30
N VAL A 367 19.92 -33.08 6.28
CA VAL A 367 18.90 -32.53 7.16
C VAL A 367 17.57 -33.08 6.68
N GLU A 368 17.06 -34.08 7.39
CA GLU A 368 15.73 -34.65 7.19
C GLU A 368 14.67 -33.56 7.15
N THR A 369 13.94 -33.51 6.04
CA THR A 369 12.62 -32.90 5.95
C THR A 369 11.69 -33.59 6.94
N LYS A 370 11.58 -33.03 8.15
CA LYS A 370 10.50 -33.37 9.09
C LYS A 370 9.27 -32.54 8.78
N SER A 371 8.16 -33.27 8.68
CA SER A 371 6.81 -32.84 8.34
C SER A 371 6.40 -31.50 8.93
N MET A 372 5.86 -30.66 8.06
CA MET A 372 5.05 -29.48 8.38
C MET A 372 3.91 -29.85 9.33
N SER A 373 4.03 -29.45 10.58
CA SER A 373 2.92 -29.31 11.53
C SER A 373 3.42 -28.45 12.67
N GLU A 374 2.67 -27.41 12.99
CA GLU A 374 2.81 -26.57 14.19
C GLU A 374 3.99 -25.58 14.20
N THR A 375 3.77 -24.42 13.58
CA THR A 375 4.38 -23.17 14.06
C THR A 375 3.43 -22.00 13.85
N THR A 376 2.21 -22.15 14.38
CA THR A 376 1.32 -21.04 14.68
C THR A 376 1.53 -20.69 16.14
N SER A 377 2.34 -19.67 16.43
CA SER A 377 2.14 -18.79 17.59
C SER A 377 3.30 -17.80 17.66
N LEU A 378 3.04 -16.59 17.18
CA LEU A 378 3.40 -15.29 17.76
C LEU A 378 2.91 -14.24 16.75
N MET A 379 1.62 -14.33 16.42
CA MET A 379 0.96 -13.21 15.75
C MET A 379 0.72 -12.16 16.83
N ALA A 380 1.46 -11.05 16.76
CA ALA A 380 0.88 -9.79 17.19
C ALA A 380 -0.52 -9.75 16.57
N LYS A 381 -1.54 -9.49 17.39
CA LYS A 381 -2.94 -9.48 16.97
C LYS A 381 -3.08 -8.40 15.88
N GLU A 382 -2.85 -8.74 14.62
CA GLU A 382 -2.98 -7.82 13.49
C GLU A 382 -4.48 -7.47 13.41
N ILE A 383 -4.81 -6.26 13.83
CA ILE A 383 -6.16 -5.72 13.67
C ILE A 383 -6.44 -5.74 12.17
N PRO A 384 -7.55 -6.34 11.71
CA PRO A 384 -7.87 -6.42 10.28
C PRO A 384 -7.87 -5.01 9.68
N THR A 385 -7.00 -4.75 8.71
CA THR A 385 -6.97 -3.46 8.02
C THR A 385 -8.22 -3.31 7.14
N MET A 386 -9.11 -2.37 7.50
CA MET A 386 -10.32 -2.08 6.74
C MET A 386 -9.97 -1.55 5.33
N PRO A 387 -10.76 -1.92 4.30
CA PRO A 387 -10.42 -1.57 2.93
C PRO A 387 -10.54 -0.06 2.70
N VAL A 388 -9.63 0.51 1.90
CA VAL A 388 -9.55 1.96 1.61
C VAL A 388 -10.89 2.51 1.12
N TRP A 389 -11.59 1.75 0.25
CA TRP A 389 -12.88 2.18 -0.28
C TRP A 389 -13.90 2.45 0.83
N LEU A 390 -13.97 1.57 1.84
CA LEU A 390 -14.89 1.71 2.97
C LEU A 390 -14.47 2.88 3.85
N ARG A 391 -13.18 2.94 4.18
CA ARG A 391 -12.61 4.00 5.03
C ARG A 391 -12.83 5.39 4.43
N SER A 392 -12.82 5.50 3.09
CA SER A 392 -13.03 6.77 2.39
C SER A 392 -14.47 7.28 2.43
N CYS A 393 -15.41 6.41 2.77
CA CYS A 393 -16.84 6.71 2.78
C CYS A 393 -17.41 6.92 4.19
N LEU A 394 -16.67 6.61 5.26
CA LEU A 394 -17.20 6.66 6.62
C LEU A 394 -16.46 7.69 7.47
N SER A 395 -17.21 8.38 8.33
CA SER A 395 -16.67 9.32 9.31
C SER A 395 -17.62 9.46 10.49
N TYR A 396 -17.10 9.87 11.65
CA TYR A 396 -17.96 10.32 12.73
C TYR A 396 -18.39 11.76 12.51
N LEU A 397 -19.68 12.01 12.66
CA LEU A 397 -20.27 13.34 12.72
C LEU A 397 -20.55 13.71 14.17
N VAL A 398 -20.14 14.92 14.56
CA VAL A 398 -20.49 15.54 15.83
C VAL A 398 -21.13 16.89 15.57
N LEU A 399 -22.39 17.03 15.98
CA LEU A 399 -23.11 18.29 15.92
C LEU A 399 -22.70 19.22 17.07
N GLU A 400 -22.89 20.53 16.93
CA GLU A 400 -22.59 21.53 17.97
C GLU A 400 -23.31 21.21 19.29
N SER A 401 -24.56 20.74 19.22
CA SER A 401 -25.34 20.26 20.36
C SER A 401 -24.85 18.94 20.99
N GLU A 402 -23.98 18.19 20.30
CA GLU A 402 -23.50 16.86 20.69
C GLU A 402 -22.04 16.87 21.17
N LEU A 403 -21.36 18.03 21.20
CA LEU A 403 -19.93 18.14 21.53
C LEU A 403 -19.55 17.57 22.91
N THR A 404 -20.47 17.58 23.87
CA THR A 404 -20.24 17.05 25.23
C THR A 404 -20.53 15.56 25.37
N GLN A 405 -21.12 14.90 24.35
CA GLN A 405 -21.43 13.48 24.40
C GLN A 405 -20.14 12.66 24.40
N SER A 406 -20.06 11.63 25.23
CA SER A 406 -18.88 10.77 25.39
C SER A 406 -19.20 9.28 25.30
N ASP A 407 -20.46 8.91 25.15
CA ASP A 407 -20.96 7.52 25.12
C ASP A 407 -21.21 7.01 23.71
N ARG A 408 -21.44 7.93 22.76
CA ARG A 408 -21.71 7.58 21.37
C ARG A 408 -21.26 8.66 20.38
N ARG A 409 -21.04 8.23 19.15
CA ARG A 409 -20.80 9.10 17.97
C ARG A 409 -21.72 8.68 16.85
N ARG A 410 -22.17 9.66 16.05
CA ARG A 410 -22.97 9.36 14.86
C ARG A 410 -22.04 8.91 13.75
N LEU A 411 -22.34 7.78 13.12
CA LEU A 411 -21.62 7.31 11.95
C LEU A 411 -22.37 7.75 10.70
N VAL A 412 -21.69 8.42 9.79
CA VAL A 412 -22.28 8.87 8.52
C VAL A 412 -21.56 8.28 7.33
N TYR A 413 -22.30 8.12 6.23
CA TYR A 413 -21.75 7.77 4.94
C TYR A 413 -21.61 9.02 4.08
N LEU A 414 -20.42 9.25 3.54
CA LEU A 414 -20.05 10.48 2.87
C LEU A 414 -20.49 10.45 1.40
N CYS A 415 -21.81 10.44 1.21
CA CYS A 415 -22.51 10.40 -0.07
C CYS A 415 -23.72 11.35 -0.04
N SER A 416 -24.12 11.85 -1.20
CA SER A 416 -25.34 12.65 -1.38
C SER A 416 -26.64 11.95 -0.95
N GLU A 417 -26.66 10.62 -0.88
CA GLU A 417 -27.83 9.84 -0.47
C GLU A 417 -27.96 9.71 1.05
N ASP A 418 -26.91 10.01 1.81
CA ASP A 418 -26.99 10.01 3.27
C ASP A 418 -27.98 11.09 3.73
N LYS A 419 -28.78 10.74 4.73
CA LYS A 419 -29.85 11.62 5.22
C LYS A 419 -29.29 12.80 6.04
N VAL A 420 -28.14 12.62 6.68
CA VAL A 420 -27.50 13.56 7.59
C VAL A 420 -26.41 14.31 6.84
N TYR A 421 -25.46 13.58 6.26
CA TYR A 421 -24.43 14.16 5.41
C TYR A 421 -25.05 14.68 4.11
N GLY A 422 -24.87 15.98 3.85
CA GLY A 422 -25.52 16.64 2.72
C GLY A 422 -27.02 16.88 2.89
N GLY A 423 -27.52 16.76 4.13
CA GLY A 423 -28.82 17.28 4.55
C GLY A 423 -28.87 18.82 4.55
N THR A 424 -29.71 19.39 5.41
CA THR A 424 -29.80 20.84 5.61
C THR A 424 -28.78 21.32 6.64
N ASP A 425 -28.28 22.54 6.49
CA ASP A 425 -27.35 23.19 7.41
C ASP A 425 -28.12 23.69 8.67
N THR A 426 -28.45 22.76 9.58
CA THR A 426 -29.26 23.06 10.78
C THR A 426 -28.42 23.59 11.93
N GLU A 427 -27.18 23.11 12.07
CA GLU A 427 -26.22 23.54 13.08
C GLU A 427 -24.79 23.21 12.61
N LYS A 428 -23.78 23.84 13.23
CA LYS A 428 -22.39 23.55 12.90
C LYS A 428 -22.08 22.11 13.23
N CYS A 429 -21.32 21.46 12.37
CA CYS A 429 -20.87 20.10 12.57
C CYS A 429 -19.37 19.95 12.33
N VAL A 430 -18.78 19.02 13.09
CA VAL A 430 -17.38 18.64 13.00
C VAL A 430 -17.31 17.16 12.69
N PHE A 431 -16.40 16.79 11.81
CA PHE A 431 -16.15 15.42 11.42
C PHE A 431 -14.87 14.93 12.08
N LEU A 432 -14.91 13.73 12.61
CA LEU A 432 -13.72 13.02 13.10
C LEU A 432 -13.45 11.83 12.17
N PRO A 433 -12.17 11.54 11.87
CA PRO A 433 -11.84 10.25 11.28
C PRO A 433 -12.24 9.11 12.23
N ILE A 434 -12.26 7.89 11.71
CA ILE A 434 -12.47 6.70 12.53
C ILE A 434 -11.09 6.19 12.90
N ASP A 435 -10.84 5.99 14.19
CA ASP A 435 -9.64 5.30 14.63
C ASP A 435 -9.86 3.80 14.45
N TRP A 436 -9.42 3.26 13.31
CA TRP A 436 -9.58 1.84 12.99
C TRP A 436 -8.79 0.89 13.91
N GLN A 437 -7.98 1.40 14.85
CA GLN A 437 -7.35 0.59 15.88
C GLN A 437 -8.16 0.63 17.18
N GLN A 438 -8.59 1.81 17.61
CA GLN A 438 -9.30 1.99 18.88
C GLN A 438 -10.81 1.69 18.78
N ASP A 439 -11.43 2.06 17.66
CA ASP A 439 -12.87 2.00 17.47
C ASP A 439 -13.35 0.70 16.80
N PHE A 440 -12.42 -0.13 16.32
CA PHE A 440 -12.74 -1.32 15.52
C PHE A 440 -13.70 -2.30 16.21
N GLU A 441 -13.55 -2.50 17.51
CA GLU A 441 -14.35 -3.43 18.32
C GLU A 441 -15.61 -2.77 18.93
N GLN A 442 -15.85 -1.49 18.65
CA GLN A 442 -17.01 -0.78 19.19
C GLN A 442 -18.30 -1.23 18.51
N VAL A 443 -19.39 -1.25 19.29
CA VAL A 443 -20.69 -1.73 18.84
C VAL A 443 -21.36 -0.68 17.96
N ILE A 444 -21.69 -1.05 16.73
CA ILE A 444 -22.44 -0.20 15.81
C ILE A 444 -23.93 -0.50 15.97
N LYS A 445 -24.73 0.48 16.37
CA LYS A 445 -26.19 0.38 16.44
C LYS A 445 -26.83 1.00 15.21
N VAL A 446 -27.60 0.20 14.48
CA VAL A 446 -28.37 0.63 13.32
C VAL A 446 -29.84 0.66 13.70
N LYS A 447 -30.46 1.84 13.59
CA LYS A 447 -31.86 2.08 13.95
C LYS A 447 -32.68 2.41 12.71
N SER A 448 -33.68 1.59 12.46
CA SER A 448 -34.74 1.83 11.50
C SER A 448 -36.00 2.39 12.19
N HIS A 449 -37.03 2.70 11.39
CA HIS A 449 -38.34 3.09 11.88
C HIS A 449 -39.05 2.02 12.74
N ARG A 450 -38.66 0.73 12.65
CA ARG A 450 -39.32 -0.39 13.37
C ARG A 450 -38.41 -1.19 14.28
N ASN A 451 -37.13 -1.29 13.96
CA ASN A 451 -36.17 -2.18 14.62
C ASN A 451 -34.84 -1.48 14.90
N ILE A 452 -34.15 -1.94 15.94
CA ILE A 452 -32.75 -1.63 16.24
C ILE A 452 -31.99 -2.95 16.18
N TRP A 453 -30.83 -2.96 15.54
CA TRP A 453 -29.91 -4.08 15.54
C TRP A 453 -28.47 -3.60 15.65
N GLU A 454 -27.58 -4.54 15.96
CA GLU A 454 -26.15 -4.31 16.10
C GLU A 454 -25.40 -4.82 14.86
N ALA A 455 -24.28 -4.17 14.55
CA ALA A 455 -23.37 -4.53 13.48
C ALA A 455 -21.92 -4.24 13.91
N SER A 456 -20.97 -4.75 13.13
CA SER A 456 -19.54 -4.46 13.27
C SER A 456 -18.96 -3.82 12.01
N PHE A 457 -17.81 -3.14 12.13
CA PHE A 457 -17.12 -2.59 10.96
C PHE A 457 -16.71 -3.67 9.95
N THR A 458 -16.42 -4.87 10.42
CA THR A 458 -16.09 -6.02 9.55
C THR A 458 -17.29 -6.46 8.73
N GLU A 459 -18.49 -6.53 9.32
CA GLU A 459 -19.71 -6.85 8.58
C GLU A 459 -20.04 -5.76 7.55
N LEU A 460 -19.84 -4.48 7.91
CA LEU A 460 -19.96 -3.39 6.94
C LEU A 460 -18.96 -3.55 5.78
N ALA A 461 -17.72 -3.93 6.05
CA ALA A 461 -16.69 -4.13 5.02
C ALA A 461 -16.99 -5.30 4.07
N GLN A 462 -17.75 -6.30 4.53
CA GLN A 462 -18.18 -7.44 3.72
C GLN A 462 -19.47 -7.17 2.94
N THR A 463 -20.17 -6.08 3.26
CA THR A 463 -21.41 -5.67 2.61
C THR A 463 -21.14 -5.02 1.25
N ARG A 464 -22.07 -5.14 0.30
CA ARG A 464 -21.92 -4.50 -1.02
C ARG A 464 -22.04 -2.98 -0.90
N PRO A 465 -21.28 -2.18 -1.67
CA PRO A 465 -21.36 -0.71 -1.60
C PRO A 465 -22.77 -0.14 -1.71
N HIS A 466 -23.60 -0.66 -2.62
CA HIS A 466 -24.99 -0.22 -2.78
C HIS A 466 -25.86 -0.52 -1.54
N GLU A 467 -25.65 -1.65 -0.88
CA GLU A 467 -26.37 -2.03 0.34
C GLU A 467 -25.99 -1.10 1.50
N LEU A 468 -24.70 -0.72 1.60
CA LEU A 468 -24.25 0.28 2.57
C LEU A 468 -24.88 1.65 2.31
N ILE A 469 -24.85 2.14 1.06
CA ILE A 469 -25.49 3.41 0.71
C ILE A 469 -26.97 3.40 1.13
N THR A 470 -27.68 2.32 0.80
CA THR A 470 -29.09 2.15 1.16
C THR A 470 -29.29 2.11 2.68
N LEU A 471 -28.39 1.47 3.42
CA LEU A 471 -28.44 1.38 4.88
C LEU A 471 -28.33 2.78 5.50
N PHE A 472 -27.35 3.58 5.10
CA PHE A 472 -27.12 4.92 5.66
C PHE A 472 -28.17 5.96 5.20
N ALA A 473 -28.68 5.82 3.98
CA ALA A 473 -29.77 6.66 3.48
C ALA A 473 -31.06 6.51 4.30
N ASN A 474 -31.34 5.29 4.78
CA ASN A 474 -32.64 4.93 5.36
C ASN A 474 -32.63 4.71 6.88
N ASN A 475 -31.45 4.64 7.52
CA ASN A 475 -31.33 4.31 8.94
C ASN A 475 -30.51 5.35 9.70
N ASP A 476 -30.63 5.33 11.02
CA ASP A 476 -29.81 6.09 11.94
C ASP A 476 -28.71 5.20 12.49
N VAL A 477 -27.45 5.57 12.26
CA VAL A 477 -26.30 4.72 12.60
C VAL A 477 -25.45 5.41 13.64
N TRP A 478 -25.19 4.71 14.74
CA TRP A 478 -24.42 5.19 15.88
C TRP A 478 -23.37 4.16 16.27
N VAL A 479 -22.24 4.62 16.77
CA VAL A 479 -21.23 3.76 17.39
C VAL A 479 -21.22 4.07 18.88
N GLU A 480 -21.26 3.04 19.71
CA GLU A 480 -21.18 3.15 21.17
C GLU A 480 -19.75 2.91 21.65
N GLY A 481 -19.21 3.85 22.41
CA GLY A 481 -17.81 3.81 22.83
C GLY A 481 -17.46 4.95 23.79
N PRO A 482 -16.36 4.81 24.54
CA PRO A 482 -15.87 5.85 25.46
C PRO A 482 -15.17 6.98 24.70
N PHE A 483 -15.94 7.81 24.00
CA PHE A 483 -15.42 8.91 23.19
C PHE A 483 -15.01 10.12 24.02
N THR A 484 -13.92 10.78 23.62
CA THR A 484 -13.48 12.03 24.26
C THR A 484 -14.42 13.19 23.93
N PRO A 485 -14.86 14.00 24.93
CA PRO A 485 -15.62 15.22 24.69
C PRO A 485 -14.84 16.24 23.85
N LEU A 486 -15.55 16.99 23.01
CA LEU A 486 -14.98 17.98 22.08
C LEU A 486 -15.26 19.44 22.47
N ALA A 487 -15.86 19.65 23.65
CA ALA A 487 -16.29 20.95 24.17
C ALA A 487 -15.25 21.57 25.14
#